data_AF-A0A7S2A6V8-F1
#
_entry.id   AF-A0A7S2A6V8-F1
#
_cell.length_a   1.000
_cell.length_b   1.000
_cell.length_c   1.000
_cell.angle_alpha   90.00
_cell.angle_beta   90.00
_cell.angle_gamma   90.00
#
_symmetry.space_group_name_H-M   'P 1'
#
loop_
_entity.id
_entity.type
_entity.pdbx_description
1 polymer ?
#
loop_
_entity_poly.entity_id
_entity_poly.type
_entity_poly.pdbx_seq_one_letter_code
_entity_poly.pdbx_strand_id
1 'polypeptide(L)'
;KDYASWGVDYLKYDNCWAQGIDPVTRYSAMGDALREAGRPILYSICDWGREDPSKWGRSVGGNSWRTTPDIRASWDSIIQKADKNDKWWQYAGPGGWNDPDMLEVGNPGISDTEARTH
;
A
#
# COMPACT_ATOMS: atom_id res chain seq x y z
N LYS A 1 12.13 9.59 13.35
CA LYS A 1 13.22 10.61 13.44
C LYS A 1 14.39 10.24 12.54
N ASP A 2 14.92 9.02 12.63
CA ASP A 2 16.04 8.57 11.78
C ASP A 2 15.73 8.67 10.28
N TYR A 3 14.58 8.18 9.82
CA TYR A 3 14.19 8.32 8.41
C TYR A 3 14.23 9.78 7.93
N ALA A 4 13.73 10.72 8.75
CA ALA A 4 13.78 12.14 8.40
C ALA A 4 15.21 12.71 8.42
N SER A 5 16.06 12.31 9.38
CA SER A 5 17.45 12.77 9.45
C SER A 5 18.31 12.22 8.31
N TRP A 6 17.97 11.04 7.79
CA TRP A 6 18.59 10.45 6.59
C TRP A 6 18.06 11.04 5.29
N GLY A 7 17.00 11.86 5.34
CA GLY A 7 16.38 12.44 4.15
C GLY A 7 15.50 11.47 3.37
N VAL A 8 14.95 10.43 4.00
CA VAL A 8 13.95 9.54 3.39
C VAL A 8 12.72 10.34 3.00
N ASP A 9 12.14 10.01 1.85
CA ASP A 9 10.96 10.68 1.29
C ASP A 9 9.72 9.77 1.23
N TYR A 10 9.89 8.48 1.46
CA TYR A 10 8.84 7.47 1.31
C TYR A 10 9.06 6.33 2.31
N LEU A 11 7.99 5.90 2.97
CA LEU A 11 7.97 4.72 3.83
C LEU A 11 6.85 3.78 3.40
N LYS A 12 7.22 2.58 2.92
CA LYS A 12 6.33 1.41 2.91
C LYS A 12 6.36 0.76 4.28
N TYR A 13 5.22 0.61 4.93
CA TYR A 13 5.11 0.05 6.27
C TYR A 13 4.26 -1.23 6.26
N ASP A 14 4.92 -2.36 6.47
CA ASP A 14 4.36 -3.71 6.33
C ASP A 14 3.62 -4.19 7.59
N ASN A 15 2.90 -5.31 7.46
CA ASN A 15 2.00 -5.85 8.49
C ASN A 15 2.43 -7.21 9.06
N CYS A 16 3.58 -7.73 8.62
CA CYS A 16 4.18 -8.91 9.24
C CYS A 16 4.40 -8.71 10.75
N TRP A 17 4.24 -9.78 11.53
CA TRP A 17 4.51 -9.79 12.97
C TRP A 17 3.79 -8.70 13.79
N ALA A 18 2.57 -8.32 13.37
CA ALA A 18 1.73 -7.32 14.03
C ALA A 18 1.27 -7.67 15.47
N GLN A 19 1.59 -8.87 15.97
CA GLN A 19 1.23 -9.35 17.32
C GLN A 19 -0.28 -9.30 17.65
N GLY A 20 -1.14 -9.30 16.62
CA GLY A 20 -2.59 -9.18 16.80
C GLY A 20 -3.07 -7.80 17.24
N ILE A 21 -2.20 -6.78 17.20
CA ILE A 21 -2.59 -5.40 17.50
C ILE A 21 -3.39 -4.87 16.33
N ASP A 22 -4.51 -4.21 16.66
CA ASP A 22 -5.40 -3.51 15.73
C ASP A 22 -4.61 -2.65 14.70
N PRO A 23 -4.91 -2.76 13.40
CA PRO A 23 -4.17 -2.04 12.36
C PRO A 23 -4.31 -0.53 12.50
N VAL A 24 -5.50 0.00 12.78
CA VAL A 24 -5.70 1.45 12.91
C VAL A 24 -4.81 2.01 14.02
N THR A 25 -4.70 1.30 15.14
CA THR A 25 -3.81 1.67 16.27
C THR A 25 -2.34 1.73 15.83
N ARG A 26 -1.83 0.68 15.18
CA ARG A 26 -0.41 0.63 14.77
C ARG A 26 -0.08 1.63 13.67
N TYR A 27 -0.93 1.72 12.65
CA TYR A 27 -0.70 2.62 11.54
C TYR A 27 -0.88 4.09 11.94
N SER A 28 -1.77 4.41 12.90
CA SER A 28 -1.85 5.76 13.49
C SER A 28 -0.55 6.13 14.19
N ALA A 29 -0.01 5.24 15.04
CA ALA A 29 1.23 5.52 15.76
C ALA A 29 2.40 5.88 14.82
N MET A 30 2.54 5.17 13.70
CA MET A 30 3.56 5.49 12.70
C MET A 30 3.20 6.76 11.90
N GLY A 31 1.93 6.96 11.52
CA GLY A 31 1.49 8.18 10.84
C GLY A 31 1.75 9.45 11.68
N ASP A 32 1.52 9.38 12.99
CA ASP A 32 1.82 10.43 13.95
C ASP A 32 3.32 10.69 14.02
N ALA A 33 4.12 9.63 14.14
CA ALA A 33 5.58 9.72 14.20
C ALA A 33 6.18 10.33 12.91
N LEU A 34 5.62 10.04 11.73
CA LEU A 34 6.04 10.65 10.47
C LEU A 34 5.71 12.14 10.42
N ARG A 35 4.51 12.54 10.86
CA ARG A 35 4.11 13.96 10.93
C ARG A 35 5.00 14.77 11.87
N GLU A 36 5.37 14.18 13.00
CA GLU A 36 6.25 14.80 14.00
C GLU A 36 7.73 14.80 13.60
N ALA A 37 8.13 14.02 12.59
CA ALA A 37 9.53 13.90 12.19
C ALA A 37 10.11 15.16 11.53
N GLY A 38 9.26 16.13 11.16
CA GLY A 38 9.69 17.43 10.62
C GLY A 38 10.09 17.43 9.13
N ARG A 39 9.86 16.31 8.42
CA ARG A 39 10.03 16.19 6.96
C ARG A 39 8.79 15.50 6.38
N PRO A 40 8.24 15.98 5.25
CA PRO A 40 7.22 15.24 4.51
C PRO A 40 7.77 13.88 4.04
N ILE A 41 7.16 12.79 4.49
CA ILE A 41 7.48 11.42 4.08
C ILE A 41 6.18 10.80 3.60
N LEU A 42 6.13 10.32 2.36
CA LEU A 42 4.95 9.65 1.82
C LEU A 42 4.75 8.32 2.55
N TYR A 43 3.55 8.11 3.07
CA TYR A 43 3.22 6.94 3.88
C TYR A 43 2.40 5.91 3.09
N SER A 44 3.02 4.77 2.78
CA SER A 44 2.39 3.62 2.12
C SER A 44 2.10 2.52 3.14
N ILE A 45 0.81 2.24 3.31
CA ILE A 45 0.29 1.21 4.22
C ILE A 45 0.28 -0.13 3.49
N CYS A 46 0.95 -1.14 4.04
CA CYS A 46 1.03 -2.48 3.45
C CYS A 46 0.46 -3.52 4.42
N ASP A 47 -0.88 -3.58 4.52
CA ASP A 47 -1.58 -4.59 5.33
C ASP A 47 -2.20 -5.74 4.55
N TRP A 48 -1.99 -5.74 3.24
CA TRP A 48 -2.51 -6.72 2.28
C TRP A 48 -4.04 -6.67 2.04
N GLY A 49 -4.66 -5.52 2.28
CA GLY A 49 -6.11 -5.34 2.20
C GLY A 49 -6.86 -5.92 3.39
N ARG A 50 -6.18 -6.17 4.51
CA ARG A 50 -6.80 -6.75 5.70
C ARG A 50 -7.61 -5.68 6.41
N GLU A 51 -8.84 -6.02 6.79
CA GLU A 51 -9.73 -5.09 7.50
C GLU A 51 -10.02 -3.80 6.69
N ASP A 52 -10.03 -3.93 5.35
CA ASP A 52 -10.48 -2.91 4.39
C ASP A 52 -9.79 -1.54 4.55
N PRO A 53 -8.46 -1.43 4.34
CA PRO A 53 -7.71 -0.19 4.54
C PRO A 53 -8.20 0.98 3.69
N SER A 54 -8.92 0.74 2.59
CA SER A 54 -9.57 1.81 1.83
C SER A 54 -10.54 2.65 2.67
N LYS A 55 -11.10 2.09 3.76
CA LYS A 55 -12.03 2.81 4.65
C LYS A 55 -11.33 3.69 5.69
N TRP A 56 -10.07 3.41 6.03
CA TRP A 56 -9.39 4.06 7.17
C TRP A 56 -7.94 4.49 6.90
N GLY A 57 -7.30 4.05 5.84
CA GLY A 57 -5.88 4.35 5.55
C GLY A 57 -5.60 5.85 5.51
N ARG A 58 -6.55 6.65 5.00
CA ARG A 58 -6.46 8.11 5.00
C ARG A 58 -6.54 8.71 6.42
N SER A 59 -7.36 8.17 7.33
CA SER A 59 -7.53 8.73 8.67
C SER A 59 -6.30 8.57 9.55
N VAL A 60 -5.44 7.59 9.24
CA VAL A 60 -4.17 7.35 9.92
C VAL A 60 -2.98 8.04 9.24
N GLY A 61 -3.24 8.94 8.28
CA GLY A 61 -2.23 9.72 7.56
C GLY A 61 -1.60 9.03 6.34
N GLY A 62 -2.14 7.88 5.92
CA GLY A 62 -1.66 7.14 4.74
C GLY A 62 -1.95 7.90 3.43
N ASN A 63 -0.98 7.85 2.51
CA ASN A 63 -1.10 8.36 1.15
C ASN A 63 -1.39 7.27 0.12
N SER A 64 -1.08 6.01 0.46
CA SER A 64 -1.57 4.84 -0.26
C SER A 64 -1.76 3.66 0.68
N TRP A 65 -2.55 2.68 0.27
CA TRP A 65 -2.77 1.45 1.03
C TRP A 65 -2.99 0.25 0.12
N ARG A 66 -2.27 -0.84 0.40
CA ARG A 66 -2.41 -2.12 -0.30
C ARG A 66 -3.84 -2.66 -0.13
N THR A 67 -4.49 -3.03 -1.23
CA THR A 67 -5.86 -3.57 -1.21
C THR A 67 -5.93 -5.09 -1.31
N THR A 68 -4.79 -5.75 -1.54
CA THR A 68 -4.69 -7.20 -1.77
C THR A 68 -3.43 -7.82 -1.15
N PRO A 69 -3.41 -9.15 -0.95
CA PRO A 69 -2.17 -9.92 -0.78
C PRO A 69 -1.21 -9.72 -1.95
N ASP A 70 0.04 -10.14 -1.75
CA ASP A 70 1.12 -9.89 -2.70
C ASP A 70 0.80 -10.38 -4.12
N ILE A 71 1.19 -9.56 -5.10
CA ILE A 71 1.21 -9.89 -6.51
C ILE A 71 2.32 -10.90 -6.81
N ARG A 72 2.19 -11.53 -7.98
CA ARG A 72 3.14 -12.48 -8.54
C ARG A 72 3.15 -12.25 -10.03
N ALA A 73 4.27 -12.48 -10.70
CA ALA A 73 4.41 -12.47 -12.15
C ALA A 73 3.65 -13.64 -12.82
N SER A 74 2.32 -13.60 -12.78
CA SER A 74 1.42 -14.50 -13.51
C SER A 74 0.10 -13.80 -13.82
N TRP A 75 -0.50 -14.15 -14.96
CA TRP A 75 -1.76 -13.54 -15.41
C TRP A 75 -2.89 -13.63 -14.39
N ASP A 76 -3.09 -14.80 -13.79
CA ASP A 76 -4.11 -15.03 -12.77
C ASP A 76 -3.93 -14.11 -11.55
N SER A 77 -2.68 -13.83 -11.15
CA SER A 77 -2.40 -12.93 -10.04
C SER A 77 -2.76 -11.49 -10.39
N ILE A 78 -2.34 -11.03 -11.57
CA ILE A 78 -2.56 -9.68 -12.08
C ILE A 78 -4.06 -9.36 -12.16
N ILE A 79 -4.83 -10.20 -12.86
CA ILE A 79 -6.29 -9.98 -13.00
C ILE A 79 -6.99 -10.07 -11.66
N GLN A 80 -6.60 -11.01 -10.79
CA GLN A 80 -7.16 -11.08 -9.45
C GLN A 80 -6.90 -9.80 -8.63
N LYS A 81 -5.75 -9.14 -8.80
CA LYS A 81 -5.47 -7.87 -8.09
C LYS A 81 -6.33 -6.74 -8.62
N ALA A 82 -6.43 -6.62 -9.94
CA ALA A 82 -7.28 -5.64 -10.60
C ALA A 82 -8.74 -5.77 -10.13
N ASP A 83 -9.33 -6.97 -10.21
CA ASP A 83 -10.72 -7.23 -9.81
C ASP A 83 -10.98 -6.94 -8.33
N LYS A 84 -10.06 -7.35 -7.44
CA LYS A 84 -10.21 -7.10 -6.00
C LYS A 84 -10.06 -5.63 -5.64
N ASN A 85 -9.25 -4.90 -6.40
CA ASN A 85 -9.02 -3.48 -6.20
C ASN A 85 -10.20 -2.63 -6.70
N ASP A 86 -10.85 -3.04 -7.80
CA ASP A 86 -11.94 -2.30 -8.45
C ASP A 86 -13.07 -1.90 -7.49
N LYS A 87 -13.49 -2.81 -6.59
CA LYS A 87 -14.55 -2.54 -5.61
C LYS A 87 -14.27 -1.35 -4.68
N TRP A 88 -13.01 -0.91 -4.57
CA TRP A 88 -12.59 0.18 -3.69
C TRP A 88 -12.47 1.54 -4.39
N TRP A 89 -12.84 1.66 -5.67
CA TRP A 89 -12.62 2.86 -6.49
C TRP A 89 -13.04 4.17 -5.81
N GLN A 90 -14.18 4.17 -5.09
CA GLN A 90 -14.75 5.36 -4.44
C GLN A 90 -13.91 5.94 -3.29
N TYR A 91 -12.94 5.18 -2.77
CA TYR A 91 -12.06 5.62 -1.67
C TYR A 91 -10.74 6.22 -2.18
N ALA A 92 -10.42 6.07 -3.47
CA ALA A 92 -9.22 6.65 -4.07
C ALA A 92 -9.46 8.11 -4.50
N GLY A 93 -8.43 8.93 -4.36
CA GLY A 93 -8.44 10.31 -4.85
C GLY A 93 -7.20 11.09 -4.39
N PRO A 94 -7.09 12.38 -4.73
CA PRO A 94 -5.92 13.20 -4.36
C PRO A 94 -5.50 13.02 -2.89
N GLY A 95 -4.22 12.70 -2.69
CA GLY A 95 -3.61 12.46 -1.39
C GLY A 95 -3.83 11.08 -0.76
N GLY A 96 -4.56 10.15 -1.40
CA GLY A 96 -4.85 8.82 -0.87
C GLY A 96 -5.32 7.83 -1.93
N TRP A 97 -4.51 6.81 -2.23
CA TRP A 97 -4.73 5.89 -3.35
C TRP A 97 -4.82 4.44 -2.90
N ASN A 98 -5.71 3.68 -3.56
CA ASN A 98 -5.66 2.22 -3.49
C ASN A 98 -4.40 1.72 -4.21
N ASP A 99 -3.66 0.80 -3.59
CA ASP A 99 -2.45 0.20 -4.12
C ASP A 99 -2.72 -1.28 -4.49
N PRO A 100 -2.85 -1.62 -5.79
CA PRO A 100 -3.02 -3.00 -6.27
C PRO A 100 -1.71 -3.81 -6.30
N ASP A 101 -0.67 -3.33 -5.58
CA ASP A 101 0.69 -3.85 -5.51
C ASP A 101 1.61 -3.43 -6.66
N MET A 102 2.89 -3.78 -6.53
CA MET A 102 3.99 -3.36 -7.40
C MET A 102 3.87 -3.95 -8.82
N LEU A 103 4.47 -3.28 -9.82
CA LEU A 103 4.48 -3.77 -11.19
C LEU A 103 5.35 -5.03 -11.35
N GLU A 104 4.85 -5.99 -12.12
CA GLU A 104 5.54 -7.23 -12.53
C GLU A 104 6.04 -7.17 -13.99
N VAL A 105 5.93 -6.00 -14.64
CA VAL A 105 6.38 -5.79 -16.03
C VAL A 105 7.88 -6.11 -16.16
N GLY A 106 8.22 -7.00 -17.10
CA GLY A 106 9.60 -7.43 -17.36
C GLY A 106 10.07 -8.63 -16.53
N ASN A 107 9.27 -9.11 -15.58
CA ASN A 107 9.54 -10.36 -14.87
C ASN A 107 9.13 -11.59 -15.70
N PRO A 108 9.82 -12.72 -15.56
CA PRO A 108 9.44 -13.96 -16.24
C PRO A 108 8.09 -14.46 -15.74
N GLY A 109 7.29 -15.07 -16.62
CA GLY A 109 5.99 -15.66 -16.28
C GLY A 109 4.78 -14.91 -16.82
N ILE A 110 5.01 -13.78 -17.50
CA ILE A 110 3.98 -13.02 -18.23
C ILE A 110 4.45 -12.72 -19.65
N SER A 111 3.52 -12.77 -20.61
CA SER A 111 3.74 -12.38 -22.00
C SER A 111 3.71 -10.86 -22.17
N ASP A 112 4.26 -10.34 -23.27
CA ASP A 112 4.20 -8.90 -23.59
C ASP A 112 2.76 -8.36 -23.64
N THR A 113 1.79 -9.18 -24.04
CA THR A 113 0.38 -8.79 -24.06
C THR A 113 -0.16 -8.65 -22.65
N GLU A 114 0.08 -9.62 -21.79
CA GLU A 114 -0.33 -9.57 -20.38
C GLU A 114 0.36 -8.41 -19.64
N ALA A 115 1.65 -8.16 -19.92
CA ALA A 115 2.40 -7.05 -19.35
C ALA A 115 1.92 -5.66 -19.81
N ARG A 116 1.35 -5.54 -21.01
CA ARG A 116 0.70 -4.29 -21.47
C ARG A 116 -0.68 -4.09 -20.85
N THR A 117 -1.37 -5.17 -20.48
CA THR A 117 -2.66 -5.10 -19.81
C THR A 117 -2.51 -4.83 -18.31
N HIS A 118 -1.44 -5.35 -17.71
CA HIS A 118 -1.00 -5.05 -16.36
C HIS A 118 -0.74 -3.55 -16.16
#